data_AF-A0A1Q3MH14-F1
#
_entry.id   AF-A0A1Q3MH14-F1
#
_cell.length_a   1.000
_cell.length_b   1.000
_cell.length_c   1.000
_cell.angle_alpha   90.00
_cell.angle_beta   90.00
_cell.angle_gamma   90.00
#
_symmetry.space_group_name_H-M   'P 1'
#
loop_
_entity.id
_entity.type
_entity.pdbx_description
1 polymer ?
#
loop_
_entity_poly.entity_id
_entity_poly.type
_entity_poly.pdbx_seq_one_letter_code
_entity_poly.pdbx_strand_id
1 'polypeptide(L)'
;MWMKLFQVQFVYPCVAMTQEIEKLLGQGKWQEAQAKAEQMILAQPVNPRAHAYLGLSLYRQGKLEQAVSSLKKATILDEEFWEAGTKLAQCLDQLQRYEEALEVVEQFLAIKPSDSTLLHLESGLRRNVPEKITDSWQKTTFLDHHHVELTHRD
;
A
#
# COMPACT_ATOMS: atom_id res chain seq x y z
N MET A 1 -26.88 22.37 -27.11
CA MET A 1 -25.64 22.74 -26.39
C MET A 1 -25.76 22.37 -24.90
N TRP A 2 -25.83 21.07 -24.56
CA TRP A 2 -26.09 20.59 -23.18
C TRP A 2 -25.45 19.21 -22.88
N MET A 3 -24.18 18.98 -23.23
CA MET A 3 -23.55 17.64 -23.04
C MET A 3 -22.10 17.62 -22.50
N LYS A 4 -21.62 18.68 -21.83
CA LYS A 4 -20.24 18.69 -21.27
C LYS A 4 -20.10 19.19 -19.82
N LEU A 5 -21.13 19.05 -18.98
CA LEU A 5 -21.04 19.47 -17.56
C LEU A 5 -21.12 18.33 -16.54
N PHE A 6 -21.44 17.10 -16.95
CA PHE A 6 -21.74 16.02 -15.97
C PHE A 6 -20.53 15.23 -15.44
N GLN A 7 -19.34 15.39 -16.00
CA GLN A 7 -18.14 14.66 -15.53
C GLN A 7 -17.12 15.52 -14.77
N VAL A 8 -17.26 16.84 -14.83
CA VAL A 8 -16.25 17.75 -14.26
C VAL A 8 -16.46 17.96 -12.75
N GLN A 9 -17.68 17.80 -12.26
CA GLN A 9 -18.04 18.11 -10.87
C GLN A 9 -17.66 17.02 -9.84
N PHE A 10 -17.32 15.80 -10.29
CA PHE A 10 -16.96 14.68 -9.39
C PHE A 10 -15.45 14.56 -9.11
N VAL A 11 -14.60 15.10 -9.99
CA VAL A 11 -13.14 15.01 -9.85
C VAL A 11 -12.58 16.12 -8.95
N TYR A 12 -13.11 17.35 -9.05
CA TYR A 12 -12.70 18.48 -8.20
C TYR A 12 -12.87 18.26 -6.68
N PRO A 13 -13.99 17.72 -6.16
CA PRO A 13 -14.14 17.50 -4.73
C PRO A 13 -13.15 16.44 -4.23
N CYS A 14 -12.78 15.46 -5.06
CA CYS A 14 -11.83 14.42 -4.67
C CYS A 14 -10.44 15.00 -4.36
N VAL A 15 -9.90 15.84 -5.26
CA VAL A 15 -8.57 16.45 -5.09
C VAL A 15 -8.54 17.39 -3.88
N ALA A 16 -9.63 18.13 -3.63
CA ALA A 16 -9.74 18.97 -2.45
C ALA A 16 -9.78 18.12 -1.15
N MET A 17 -10.54 17.02 -1.15
CA MET A 17 -10.60 16.09 -0.02
C MET A 17 -9.24 15.43 0.25
N THR A 18 -8.48 15.05 -0.79
CA THR A 18 -7.14 14.46 -0.60
C THR A 18 -6.15 15.44 0.04
N GLN A 19 -6.13 16.69 -0.42
CA GLN A 19 -5.25 17.72 0.15
C GLN A 19 -5.58 18.02 1.61
N GLU A 20 -6.87 18.05 1.95
CA GLU A 20 -7.32 18.24 3.33
C GLU A 20 -6.86 17.08 4.22
N ILE A 21 -7.03 15.83 3.76
CA ILE A 21 -6.59 14.64 4.48
C ILE A 21 -5.07 14.65 4.69
N GLU A 22 -4.28 14.91 3.65
CA GLU A 22 -2.82 14.97 3.73
C GLU A 22 -2.35 16.03 4.73
N LYS A 23 -3.00 17.20 4.73
CA LYS A 23 -2.73 18.25 5.72
C LYS A 23 -3.04 17.79 7.14
N LEU A 24 -4.19 17.15 7.36
CA LEU A 24 -4.58 16.63 8.68
C LEU A 24 -3.60 15.56 9.17
N LEU A 25 -3.15 14.67 8.28
CA LEU A 25 -2.11 13.69 8.56
C LEU A 25 -0.78 14.38 8.92
N GLY A 26 -0.37 15.41 8.18
CA GLY A 26 0.83 16.19 8.50
C GLY A 26 0.77 16.90 9.85
N GLN A 27 -0.44 17.27 10.30
CA GLN A 27 -0.68 17.92 11.60
C GLN A 27 -0.87 16.93 12.76
N GLY A 28 -0.85 15.63 12.50
CA GLY A 28 -1.10 14.60 13.50
C GLY A 28 -2.55 14.46 13.95
N LYS A 29 -3.49 15.03 13.18
CA LYS A 29 -4.93 14.98 13.45
C LYS A 29 -5.54 13.73 12.83
N TRP A 30 -5.13 12.57 13.34
CA TRP A 30 -5.43 11.27 12.73
C TRP A 30 -6.93 10.94 12.71
N GLN A 31 -7.68 11.35 13.74
CA GLN A 31 -9.12 11.13 13.84
C GLN A 31 -9.90 11.99 12.84
N GLU A 32 -9.49 13.25 12.64
CA GLU A 32 -10.08 14.12 11.62
C GLU A 32 -9.78 13.59 10.21
N ALA A 33 -8.54 13.15 9.97
CA ALA A 33 -8.13 12.52 8.72
C ALA A 33 -8.95 11.25 8.42
N GLN A 34 -9.18 10.41 9.44
CA GLN A 34 -10.04 9.23 9.33
C GLN A 34 -11.46 9.61 8.88
N ALA A 35 -12.09 10.56 9.56
CA ALA A 35 -13.46 10.98 9.23
C ALA A 35 -13.56 11.53 7.80
N LYS A 36 -12.55 12.28 7.34
CA LYS A 36 -12.48 12.79 5.97
C LYS A 36 -12.26 11.67 4.94
N ALA A 37 -11.42 10.68 5.25
CA ALA A 37 -11.24 9.51 4.41
C ALA A 37 -12.54 8.68 4.30
N GLU A 38 -13.29 8.52 5.38
CA GLU A 38 -14.60 7.86 5.38
C GLU A 38 -15.62 8.61 4.50
N GLN A 39 -15.66 9.94 4.59
CA GLN A 39 -16.48 10.76 3.68
C GLN A 39 -16.08 10.59 2.21
N MET A 40 -14.78 10.53 1.94
CA MET A 40 -14.26 10.29 0.59
C MET A 40 -14.64 8.91 0.07
N ILE A 41 -14.64 7.87 0.93
CA ILE A 41 -15.12 6.52 0.58
C ILE A 41 -16.63 6.54 0.29
N LEU A 42 -17.44 7.27 1.07
CA LEU A 42 -18.88 7.38 0.81
C LEU A 42 -19.16 8.05 -0.54
N ALA A 43 -18.36 9.06 -0.91
CA ALA A 43 -18.46 9.72 -2.20
C ALA A 43 -17.92 8.86 -3.35
N GLN A 44 -16.85 8.10 -3.12
CA GLN A 44 -16.17 7.26 -4.11
C GLN A 44 -15.71 5.94 -3.50
N PRO A 45 -16.59 4.92 -3.42
CA PRO A 45 -16.29 3.67 -2.74
C PRO A 45 -15.15 2.85 -3.37
N VAL A 46 -14.91 3.06 -4.66
CA VAL A 46 -13.90 2.36 -5.47
C VAL A 46 -12.60 3.15 -5.62
N ASN A 47 -12.40 4.23 -4.86
CA ASN A 47 -11.18 5.01 -4.93
C ASN A 47 -10.08 4.39 -4.04
N PRO A 48 -8.99 3.84 -4.60
CA PRO A 48 -7.93 3.18 -3.83
C PRO A 48 -7.27 4.14 -2.83
N ARG A 49 -7.13 5.42 -3.21
CA ARG A 49 -6.52 6.47 -2.37
C ARG A 49 -7.34 6.78 -1.12
N ALA A 50 -8.67 6.72 -1.22
CA ALA A 50 -9.55 6.92 -0.07
C ALA A 50 -9.33 5.83 1.00
N HIS A 51 -9.26 4.57 0.56
CA HIS A 51 -8.96 3.43 1.43
C HIS A 51 -7.53 3.48 1.99
N ALA A 52 -6.55 3.95 1.20
CA ALA A 52 -5.18 4.12 1.67
C ALA A 52 -5.05 5.20 2.75
N TYR A 53 -5.72 6.35 2.58
CA TYR A 53 -5.74 7.39 3.61
C TYR A 53 -6.45 6.94 4.89
N LEU A 54 -7.54 6.18 4.77
CA LEU A 54 -8.19 5.56 5.93
C LEU A 54 -7.21 4.63 6.65
N GLY A 55 -6.53 3.77 5.90
CA GLY A 55 -5.50 2.87 6.41
C GLY A 55 -4.36 3.60 7.12
N LEU A 56 -3.81 4.65 6.50
CA LEU A 56 -2.75 5.45 7.08
C LEU A 56 -3.19 6.18 8.34
N SER A 57 -4.41 6.72 8.36
CA SER A 57 -5.00 7.37 9.54
C SER A 57 -5.17 6.40 10.70
N LEU A 58 -5.61 5.17 10.42
CA LEU A 58 -5.77 4.11 11.43
C LEU A 58 -4.43 3.58 11.93
N TYR A 59 -3.45 3.41 11.04
CA TYR A 59 -2.09 3.04 11.39
C TYR A 59 -1.47 4.03 12.38
N ARG A 60 -1.63 5.33 12.13
CA ARG A 60 -1.13 6.39 13.03
C ARG A 60 -1.85 6.43 14.38
N GLN A 61 -3.07 5.89 14.47
CA GLN A 61 -3.80 5.71 15.72
C GLN A 61 -3.44 4.40 16.45
N GLY A 62 -2.59 3.54 15.88
CA GLY A 62 -2.28 2.21 16.42
C GLY A 62 -3.36 1.16 16.20
N LYS A 63 -4.39 1.45 15.39
CA LYS A 63 -5.47 0.51 15.05
C LYS A 63 -5.04 -0.36 13.87
N LEU A 64 -4.02 -1.19 14.10
CA LEU A 64 -3.29 -1.89 13.04
C LEU A 64 -4.17 -2.86 12.23
N GLU A 65 -5.07 -3.61 12.86
CA GLU A 65 -5.95 -4.57 12.17
C GLU A 65 -6.92 -3.87 11.22
N GLN A 66 -7.47 -2.72 11.64
CA GLN A 66 -8.36 -1.90 10.81
C GLN A 66 -7.58 -1.23 9.67
N ALA A 67 -6.33 -0.83 9.94
CA ALA A 67 -5.42 -0.31 8.94
C ALA A 67 -5.14 -1.37 7.86
N VAL A 68 -4.81 -2.60 8.26
CA VAL A 68 -4.62 -3.74 7.35
C VAL A 68 -5.85 -3.95 6.47
N SER A 69 -7.05 -3.99 7.05
CA SER A 69 -8.28 -4.16 6.25
C SER A 69 -8.48 -3.05 5.22
N SER A 70 -8.12 -1.81 5.54
CA SER A 70 -8.30 -0.66 4.64
C SER A 70 -7.22 -0.64 3.56
N LEU A 71 -5.97 -0.92 3.93
CA LEU A 71 -4.85 -0.97 2.99
C LEU A 71 -4.98 -2.16 2.03
N LYS A 72 -5.44 -3.34 2.49
CA LYS A 72 -5.76 -4.48 1.60
C LYS A 72 -6.81 -4.10 0.55
N LYS A 73 -7.83 -3.32 0.91
CA LYS A 73 -8.81 -2.83 -0.08
C LYS A 73 -8.17 -1.89 -1.09
N ALA A 74 -7.27 -1.00 -0.64
CA ALA A 74 -6.56 -0.11 -1.54
C ALA A 74 -5.70 -0.88 -2.55
N THR A 75 -4.99 -1.93 -2.13
CA THR A 75 -4.16 -2.77 -3.02
C THR A 75 -4.99 -3.66 -3.95
N ILE A 76 -6.19 -4.08 -3.55
CA ILE A 76 -7.12 -4.81 -4.44
C ILE A 76 -7.72 -3.89 -5.51
N LEU A 77 -7.98 -2.62 -5.15
CA LEU A 77 -8.53 -1.64 -6.09
C LEU A 77 -7.48 -1.12 -7.08
N ASP A 78 -6.22 -1.09 -6.65
CA ASP A 78 -5.07 -0.70 -7.47
C ASP A 78 -3.85 -1.52 -7.06
N GLU A 79 -3.58 -2.56 -7.85
CA GLU A 79 -2.47 -3.50 -7.65
C GLU A 79 -1.10 -2.85 -7.83
N GLU A 80 -1.04 -1.67 -8.47
CA GLU A 80 0.19 -0.89 -8.62
C GLU A 80 0.32 0.22 -7.57
N PHE A 81 -0.54 0.26 -6.55
CA PHE A 81 -0.47 1.30 -5.53
C PHE A 81 0.61 1.04 -4.47
N TRP A 82 1.86 1.30 -4.86
CA TRP A 82 3.09 1.05 -4.08
C TRP A 82 3.06 1.56 -2.64
N GLU A 83 2.52 2.77 -2.44
CA GLU A 83 2.45 3.38 -1.11
C GLU A 83 1.52 2.58 -0.19
N ALA A 84 0.38 2.11 -0.70
CA ALA A 84 -0.55 1.28 0.06
C ALA A 84 0.05 -0.11 0.35
N GLY A 85 0.70 -0.73 -0.63
CA GLY A 85 1.39 -2.03 -0.47
C GLY A 85 2.50 -1.98 0.59
N THR A 86 3.36 -0.98 0.51
CA THR A 86 4.44 -0.78 1.50
C THR A 86 3.89 -0.56 2.89
N LYS A 87 2.83 0.26 3.03
CA LYS A 87 2.18 0.50 4.32
C LYS A 87 1.49 -0.74 4.86
N LEU A 88 0.87 -1.55 3.99
CA LEU A 88 0.24 -2.81 4.36
C LEU A 88 1.25 -3.78 4.95
N ALA A 89 2.37 -3.98 4.26
CA ALA A 89 3.44 -4.86 4.72
C ALA A 89 4.05 -4.38 6.06
N GLN A 90 4.24 -3.07 6.23
CA GLN A 90 4.67 -2.49 7.52
C GLN A 90 3.65 -2.70 8.65
N CYS A 91 2.35 -2.60 8.36
CA CYS A 91 1.30 -2.89 9.35
C CYS A 91 1.31 -4.36 9.76
N LEU A 92 1.49 -5.27 8.79
CA LEU A 92 1.54 -6.70 9.03
C LEU A 92 2.80 -7.11 9.82
N ASP A 93 3.95 -6.48 9.55
CA ASP A 93 5.19 -6.63 10.32
C ASP A 93 4.99 -6.28 11.80
N GLN A 94 4.35 -5.14 12.08
CA GLN A 94 4.04 -4.72 13.46
C GLN A 94 3.06 -5.66 14.17
N LEU A 95 2.16 -6.30 13.41
CA LEU A 95 1.25 -7.33 13.91
C LEU A 95 1.91 -8.72 14.01
N GLN A 96 3.20 -8.84 13.66
CA GLN A 96 3.93 -10.12 13.61
C GLN A 96 3.32 -11.14 12.64
N ARG A 97 2.55 -10.66 11.64
CA ARG A 97 1.95 -11.47 10.58
C ARG A 97 2.91 -11.54 9.40
N TYR A 98 4.11 -12.08 9.66
CA TYR A 98 5.24 -12.04 8.74
C TYR A 98 4.97 -12.75 7.41
N GLU A 99 4.21 -13.85 7.43
CA GLU A 99 3.82 -14.60 6.24
C GLU A 99 2.99 -13.73 5.28
N GLU A 100 1.91 -13.12 5.77
CA GLU A 100 1.09 -12.23 4.95
C GLU A 100 1.84 -10.97 4.51
N ALA A 101 2.78 -10.47 5.33
CA ALA A 101 3.61 -9.34 4.95
C ALA A 101 4.52 -9.69 3.76
N LEU A 102 5.10 -10.89 3.76
CA LEU A 102 5.92 -11.39 2.65
C LEU A 102 5.09 -11.58 1.39
N GLU A 103 3.90 -12.18 1.47
CA GLU A 103 3.03 -12.35 0.31
C GLU A 103 2.73 -11.01 -0.37
N VAL A 104 2.45 -9.97 0.42
CA VAL A 104 2.24 -8.60 -0.12
C VAL A 104 3.51 -8.09 -0.78
N VAL A 105 4.66 -8.19 -0.11
CA VAL A 105 5.94 -7.70 -0.66
C VAL A 105 6.30 -8.42 -1.96
N GLU A 106 6.10 -9.74 -2.03
CA GLU A 106 6.35 -10.55 -3.23
C GLU A 106 5.43 -10.19 -4.39
N GLN A 107 4.14 -9.93 -4.13
CA GLN A 107 3.21 -9.44 -5.15
C GLN A 107 3.71 -8.13 -5.78
N PHE A 108 4.16 -7.19 -4.95
CA PHE A 108 4.67 -5.91 -5.44
C PHE A 108 6.06 -6.07 -6.09
N LEU A 109 6.95 -6.90 -5.58
CA LEU A 109 8.24 -7.19 -6.22
C LEU A 109 8.08 -7.88 -7.58
N ALA A 110 7.04 -8.69 -7.78
CA ALA A 110 6.75 -9.29 -9.09
C ALA A 110 6.46 -8.22 -10.17
N ILE A 111 5.90 -7.07 -9.77
CA ILE A 111 5.62 -5.95 -10.67
C ILE A 111 6.86 -5.02 -10.79
N LYS A 112 7.58 -4.76 -9.69
CA LYS A 112 8.84 -3.99 -9.69
C LYS A 112 9.94 -4.73 -8.93
N PRO A 113 10.70 -5.59 -9.62
CA PRO A 113 11.72 -6.43 -9.00
C PRO A 113 12.87 -5.66 -8.34
N SER A 114 13.12 -4.42 -8.78
CA SER A 114 14.26 -3.61 -8.33
C SER A 114 13.91 -2.54 -7.29
N ASP A 115 12.74 -2.61 -6.64
CA ASP A 115 12.39 -1.66 -5.58
C ASP A 115 13.20 -1.91 -4.30
N SER A 116 14.13 -1.01 -4.00
CA SER A 116 15.03 -1.14 -2.85
C SER A 116 14.31 -1.13 -1.51
N THR A 117 13.16 -0.46 -1.40
CA THR A 117 12.38 -0.40 -0.16
C THR A 117 11.72 -1.73 0.12
N LEU A 118 11.14 -2.35 -0.91
CA LEU A 118 10.51 -3.67 -0.80
C LEU A 118 11.52 -4.78 -0.56
N LEU A 119 12.66 -4.77 -1.23
CA LEU A 119 13.75 -5.72 -0.98
C LEU A 119 14.29 -5.62 0.46
N HIS A 120 14.41 -4.39 0.99
CA HIS A 120 14.82 -4.19 2.38
C HIS A 120 13.77 -4.74 3.36
N LEU A 121 12.48 -4.49 3.09
CA LEU A 121 11.38 -4.98 3.90
C LEU A 121 11.29 -6.51 3.85
N GLU A 122 11.44 -7.11 2.68
CA GLU A 122 11.49 -8.56 2.48
C GLU A 122 12.60 -9.20 3.33
N SER A 123 13.83 -8.66 3.26
CA SER A 123 14.97 -9.16 4.03
C SER A 123 14.71 -9.09 5.54
N GLY A 124 14.06 -8.01 6.01
CA GLY A 124 13.67 -7.86 7.41
C GLY A 124 12.62 -8.90 7.85
N LEU A 125 11.58 -9.06 7.04
CA LEU A 125 10.48 -9.99 7.29
C LEU A 125 10.95 -11.45 7.32
N ARG A 126 11.80 -11.87 6.36
CA ARG A 126 12.31 -13.24 6.26
C ARG A 126 13.08 -13.70 7.50
N ARG A 127 13.76 -12.79 8.21
CA ARG A 127 14.48 -13.11 9.45
C ARG A 127 13.56 -13.50 10.60
N ASN A 128 12.30 -13.05 10.55
CA ASN A 128 11.31 -13.29 11.60
C ASN A 128 10.35 -14.44 11.26
N VAL A 129 10.40 -14.99 10.05
CA VAL A 129 9.60 -16.16 9.65
C VAL A 129 10.29 -17.45 10.15
N PRO A 130 9.55 -18.37 10.82
CA PRO A 130 10.12 -19.64 11.26
C PRO A 130 10.63 -20.49 10.07
N GLU A 131 11.82 -21.09 10.24
CA GLU A 131 12.60 -21.83 9.23
C GLU A 131 11.81 -22.82 8.34
N LYS A 132 10.72 -23.38 8.86
CA LYS A 132 9.95 -24.44 8.19
C LYS A 132 9.30 -24.00 6.88
N ILE A 133 9.06 -22.70 6.67
CA ILE A 133 8.48 -22.19 5.43
C ILE A 133 9.57 -21.74 4.44
N THR A 134 10.78 -21.46 4.92
CA THR A 134 11.90 -20.92 4.13
C THR A 134 12.34 -21.85 3.00
N ASP A 135 12.20 -23.17 3.16
CA ASP A 135 12.49 -24.17 2.11
C ASP A 135 11.63 -23.99 0.83
N SER A 136 10.41 -23.47 0.98
CA SER A 136 9.53 -23.13 -0.15
C SER A 136 10.05 -21.90 -0.90
N TRP A 137 10.52 -20.89 -0.15
CA TRP A 137 10.87 -19.57 -0.69
C TRP A 137 12.32 -19.44 -1.15
N GLN A 138 13.24 -20.25 -0.61
CA GLN A 138 14.64 -20.30 -1.06
C GLN A 138 14.75 -20.62 -2.56
N LYS A 139 13.80 -21.39 -3.10
CA LYS A 139 13.76 -21.73 -4.52
C LYS A 139 13.40 -20.55 -5.41
N THR A 140 12.53 -19.66 -4.96
CA THR A 140 12.08 -18.49 -5.73
C THR A 140 13.15 -17.40 -5.76
N THR A 141 13.80 -17.13 -4.62
CA THR A 141 14.81 -16.06 -4.53
C THR A 141 16.15 -16.40 -5.21
N PHE A 142 16.53 -17.67 -5.31
CA PHE A 142 17.76 -18.08 -6.00
C PHE A 142 17.67 -17.96 -7.53
N LEU A 143 16.45 -17.93 -8.09
CA LEU A 143 16.25 -17.84 -9.54
C LEU A 143 16.27 -16.39 -10.07
N ASP A 144 15.96 -15.39 -9.25
CA ASP A 144 15.78 -14.01 -9.72
C ASP A 144 16.98 -13.07 -9.45
N HIS A 145 17.91 -13.43 -8.56
CA HIS A 145 19.08 -12.58 -8.25
C HIS A 145 20.20 -12.58 -9.31
N HIS A 146 19.98 -13.19 -10.49
CA HIS A 146 21.00 -13.29 -11.55
C HIS A 146 20.70 -12.52 -12.85
N HIS A 147 19.70 -11.63 -12.90
CA HIS A 147 19.43 -10.86 -14.12
C HIS A 147 19.55 -9.34 -13.96
N VAL A 148 20.73 -8.89 -13.50
CA VAL A 148 21.22 -7.53 -13.76
C VAL A 148 22.67 -7.62 -14.26
N GLU A 149 22.87 -8.25 -15.42
CA GLU A 149 24.09 -8.02 -16.20
C GLU A 149 23.73 -7.81 -17.68
N LEU A 150 24.06 -6.60 -18.14
CA LEU A 150 24.44 -6.20 -19.51
C LEU A 150 23.35 -6.01 -20.58
N THR A 151 22.73 -4.83 -20.59
CA THR A 151 22.42 -4.16 -21.87
C THR A 151 22.76 -2.67 -21.81
N HIS A 152 24.01 -2.34 -22.18
CA HIS A 152 24.51 -1.09 -22.79
C HIS A 152 26.05 -1.24 -22.79
N ARG A 153 26.75 -1.40 -23.91
CA ARG A 153 26.91 -0.49 -25.06
C ARG A 153 27.67 -1.27 -26.15
N ASP A 154 27.19 -1.19 -27.39
CA ASP A 154 28.06 -1.08 -28.57
C ASP A 154 27.97 0.37 -29.07
#